data_AF-D6QZP2-F1
#
_entry.id   AF-D6QZP2-F1
#
_cell.length_a   1.000
_cell.length_b   1.000
_cell.length_c   1.000
_cell.angle_alpha   90.00
_cell.angle_beta   90.00
_cell.angle_gamma   90.00
#
_symmetry.space_group_name_H-M   'P 1'
#
loop_
_entity.id
_entity.type
_entity.pdbx_description
1 polymer ?
#
loop_
_entity_poly.entity_id
_entity_poly.type
_entity_poly.pdbx_seq_one_letter_code
_entity_poly.pdbx_strand_id
1 'polypeptide(L)'
;GICGDNHAVRSVYAQNMAYGIAMPPLAEWIYNLGEAAEYMFDHTLFQDNLVFVDFCEQMVRETNPGVLEQAEQTDAPNAEIHGYRTIADIMRAFNPFTGKLYKEALNVSRITREMFCLMEGRHVHPSTIYPGGTGTMATPQIFTDYLSRLMRVIDFIKQSVAMNDDVFDFFYEAMPGYEEVGRRRTMLGCWSAFQNPDVVDYKYENMADWGREAYVTPGIVVDGELVTTSLVDINLGIRILLGSSYYEDWQNEETFVTHDPLGNPVDKRHPWNQTTLPKPQKRDLEGGKYSWVMSPRWHDGRTGDFLALDTGGGPIARLWATALAGRVDTGYVKATGHSVEINLPKTAATPEMQFEWNIPQWSNTIERDRARVYFIAYAASMAFYFLDRALELLRAGETKVFQELEVPDEAIGCGFHEAVRGVLSHHVVIRDGKIANYHPYPPTPWNASPRDSYGTPGPYEDAV
;
A
#
# COMPACT_ATOMS: atom_id res chain seq x y z
N GLY A 1 9.12 12.10 -1.16
CA GLY A 1 10.35 11.34 -0.87
C GLY A 1 10.21 10.50 0.38
N ILE A 2 9.10 9.77 0.53
CA ILE A 2 8.94 8.72 1.54
C ILE A 2 8.56 7.38 0.89
N CYS A 3 7.82 7.42 -0.23
CA CYS A 3 7.45 6.27 -1.07
C CYS A 3 7.93 6.44 -2.54
N GLY A 4 9.17 6.88 -2.72
CA GLY A 4 9.73 7.18 -4.06
C GLY A 4 10.05 5.92 -4.87
N ASP A 5 10.43 4.86 -4.18
CA ASP A 5 10.66 3.50 -4.63
C ASP A 5 9.41 2.85 -5.23
N ASN A 6 8.24 2.94 -4.57
CA ASN A 6 7.00 2.40 -5.14
C ASN A 6 6.74 2.99 -6.53
N HIS A 7 6.93 4.30 -6.72
CA HIS A 7 6.83 4.95 -8.03
C HIS A 7 7.90 4.46 -9.03
N ALA A 8 9.13 4.19 -8.58
CA ALA A 8 10.18 3.66 -9.43
C ALA A 8 9.84 2.24 -9.91
N VAL A 9 9.40 1.36 -9.00
CA VAL A 9 8.95 0.00 -9.32
C VAL A 9 7.75 0.04 -10.27
N ARG A 10 6.81 0.97 -10.10
CA ARG A 10 5.63 1.06 -10.99
C ARG A 10 5.88 1.68 -12.33
N SER A 11 6.83 2.59 -12.38
CA SER A 11 7.41 2.97 -13.65
C SER A 11 8.02 1.78 -14.37
N VAL A 12 8.76 0.90 -13.66
CA VAL A 12 9.34 -0.32 -14.27
C VAL A 12 8.26 -1.27 -14.76
N TYR A 13 7.20 -1.51 -13.99
CA TYR A 13 6.13 -2.44 -14.42
C TYR A 13 5.39 -1.93 -15.67
N ALA A 14 5.12 -0.62 -15.74
CA ALA A 14 4.53 0.00 -16.92
C ALA A 14 5.46 -0.10 -18.14
N GLN A 15 6.76 0.06 -17.93
CA GLN A 15 7.78 -0.07 -18.98
C GLN A 15 7.93 -1.53 -19.43
N ASN A 16 7.96 -2.50 -18.53
CA ASN A 16 8.04 -3.92 -18.87
C ASN A 16 6.89 -4.33 -19.79
N MET A 17 5.68 -3.88 -19.48
CA MET A 17 4.51 -4.07 -20.34
C MET A 17 4.68 -3.39 -21.69
N ALA A 18 5.05 -2.11 -21.71
CA ALA A 18 5.22 -1.37 -22.96
C ALA A 18 6.32 -1.98 -23.86
N TYR A 19 7.39 -2.50 -23.26
CA TYR A 19 8.52 -3.10 -23.98
C TYR A 19 8.29 -4.58 -24.31
N GLY A 20 7.21 -5.19 -23.80
CA GLY A 20 6.90 -6.61 -24.02
C GLY A 20 7.90 -7.57 -23.37
N ILE A 21 8.48 -7.19 -22.23
CA ILE A 21 9.50 -7.98 -21.53
C ILE A 21 9.02 -8.48 -20.17
N ALA A 22 9.42 -9.70 -19.83
CA ALA A 22 9.30 -10.24 -18.48
C ALA A 22 10.65 -10.14 -17.76
N MET A 23 10.61 -9.82 -16.46
CA MET A 23 11.82 -9.82 -15.65
C MET A 23 12.25 -11.25 -15.31
N PRO A 24 13.55 -11.50 -15.13
CA PRO A 24 14.00 -12.78 -14.58
C PRO A 24 13.37 -13.04 -13.20
N PRO A 25 12.99 -14.29 -12.86
CA PRO A 25 12.29 -14.57 -11.60
C PRO A 25 13.04 -14.12 -10.34
N LEU A 26 14.37 -14.22 -10.33
CA LEU A 26 15.17 -13.75 -9.20
C LEU A 26 15.12 -12.22 -9.03
N ALA A 27 14.98 -11.47 -10.13
CA ALA A 27 14.82 -10.02 -10.06
C ALA A 27 13.50 -9.64 -9.38
N GLU A 28 12.42 -10.35 -9.68
CA GLU A 28 11.13 -10.14 -9.00
C GLU A 28 11.20 -10.42 -7.51
N TRP A 29 11.85 -11.52 -7.09
CA TRP A 29 12.01 -11.78 -5.66
C TRP A 29 12.82 -10.70 -4.96
N ILE A 30 13.84 -10.13 -5.63
CA ILE A 30 14.58 -8.98 -5.10
C ILE A 30 13.68 -7.75 -4.98
N TYR A 31 12.84 -7.46 -5.99
CA TYR A 31 11.86 -6.38 -5.93
C TYR A 31 10.87 -6.58 -4.77
N ASN A 32 10.32 -7.79 -4.63
CA ASN A 32 9.39 -8.12 -3.55
C ASN A 32 10.04 -7.97 -2.16
N LEU A 33 11.31 -8.37 -2.00
CA LEU A 33 12.07 -8.14 -0.76
C LEU A 33 12.32 -6.66 -0.48
N GLY A 34 12.59 -5.85 -1.51
CA GLY A 34 12.73 -4.40 -1.42
C GLY A 34 11.44 -3.74 -0.95
N GLU A 35 10.34 -3.97 -1.67
CA GLU A 35 9.02 -3.39 -1.36
C GLU A 35 8.47 -3.90 -0.01
N ALA A 36 8.78 -5.14 0.40
CA ALA A 36 8.42 -5.64 1.74
C ALA A 36 9.17 -4.87 2.85
N ALA A 37 10.46 -4.57 2.63
CA ALA A 37 11.24 -3.74 3.54
C ALA A 37 10.73 -2.29 3.58
N GLU A 38 10.26 -1.76 2.45
CA GLU A 38 9.61 -0.46 2.39
C GLU A 38 8.34 -0.42 3.24
N TYR A 39 7.43 -1.39 3.09
CA TYR A 39 6.23 -1.43 3.93
C TYR A 39 6.57 -1.53 5.41
N MET A 40 7.53 -2.39 5.79
CA MET A 40 7.99 -2.48 7.18
C MET A 40 8.57 -1.16 7.68
N PHE A 41 9.34 -0.45 6.85
CA PHE A 41 9.91 0.85 7.19
C PHE A 41 8.86 1.94 7.39
N ASP A 42 8.08 2.27 6.34
CA ASP A 42 7.21 3.44 6.35
C ASP A 42 6.07 3.22 7.34
N HIS A 43 5.46 2.03 7.38
CA HIS A 43 4.39 1.77 8.36
C HIS A 43 4.86 1.84 9.81
N THR A 44 6.04 1.32 10.14
CA THR A 44 6.60 1.44 11.51
C THR A 44 6.83 2.90 11.86
N LEU A 45 7.51 3.65 11.00
CA LEU A 45 7.83 5.06 11.26
C LEU A 45 6.55 5.91 11.33
N PHE A 46 5.60 5.68 10.43
CA PHE A 46 4.37 6.46 10.36
C PHE A 46 3.45 6.15 11.55
N GLN A 47 3.26 4.87 11.88
CA GLN A 47 2.42 4.46 13.01
C GLN A 47 3.00 4.97 14.33
N ASP A 48 4.24 4.59 14.65
CA ASP A 48 4.77 4.73 16.01
C ASP A 48 5.44 6.10 16.26
N ASN A 49 5.67 6.91 15.22
CA ASN A 49 6.29 8.22 15.36
C ASN A 49 5.46 9.40 14.82
N LEU A 50 4.36 9.15 14.10
CA LEU A 50 3.45 10.20 13.64
C LEU A 50 2.03 9.98 14.18
N VAL A 51 1.38 8.86 13.85
CA VAL A 51 -0.01 8.57 14.27
C VAL A 51 -0.11 8.41 15.78
N PHE A 52 0.76 7.61 16.40
CA PHE A 52 0.71 7.35 17.84
C PHE A 52 1.08 8.52 18.73
N VAL A 53 1.53 9.63 18.15
CA VAL A 53 1.60 10.89 18.89
C VAL A 53 0.20 11.38 19.26
N ASP A 54 -0.82 11.11 18.44
CA ASP A 54 -2.22 11.43 18.76
C ASP A 54 -2.78 10.58 19.90
N PHE A 55 -2.17 9.41 20.16
CA PHE A 55 -2.54 8.45 21.21
C PHE A 55 -1.59 8.48 22.42
N CYS A 56 -0.58 9.35 22.42
CA CYS A 56 0.40 9.39 23.49
C CYS A 56 -0.18 10.03 24.77
N GLU A 57 0.42 9.71 25.91
CA GLU A 57 -0.03 10.22 27.22
C GLU A 57 -0.15 11.75 27.21
N GLN A 58 0.81 12.46 26.61
CA GLN A 58 0.78 13.91 26.56
C GLN A 58 -0.45 14.42 25.79
N MET A 59 -0.72 13.90 24.60
CA MET A 59 -1.86 14.34 23.78
C MET A 59 -3.20 14.00 24.44
N VAL A 60 -3.33 12.76 24.93
CA VAL A 60 -4.55 12.30 25.61
C VAL A 60 -4.80 13.11 26.89
N ARG A 61 -3.75 13.45 27.65
CA ARG A 61 -3.88 14.32 28.82
C ARG A 61 -4.38 15.71 28.46
N GLU A 62 -3.90 16.29 27.36
CA GLU A 62 -4.27 17.65 26.95
C GLU A 62 -5.70 17.73 26.38
N THR A 63 -6.16 16.67 25.73
CA THR A 63 -7.44 16.65 25.01
C THR A 63 -8.56 15.94 25.76
N ASN A 64 -8.25 14.82 26.44
CA ASN A 64 -9.21 13.94 27.11
C ASN A 64 -8.66 13.42 28.47
N PRO A 65 -8.42 14.28 29.48
CA PRO A 65 -7.88 13.87 30.78
C PRO A 65 -8.58 12.67 31.44
N GLY A 66 -9.91 12.58 31.33
CA GLY A 66 -10.68 11.46 31.90
C GLY A 66 -10.38 10.11 31.26
N VAL A 67 -10.06 10.09 29.96
CA VAL A 67 -9.63 8.87 29.25
C VAL A 67 -8.28 8.40 29.78
N LEU A 68 -7.35 9.34 30.05
CA LEU A 68 -6.07 8.98 30.66
C LEU A 68 -6.26 8.41 32.08
N GLU A 69 -7.14 9.01 32.91
CA GLU A 69 -7.44 8.48 34.26
C GLU A 69 -7.98 7.04 34.21
N GLN A 70 -8.82 6.72 33.23
CA GLN A 70 -9.30 5.37 33.00
C GLN A 70 -8.16 4.45 32.52
N ALA A 71 -7.29 4.92 31.64
CA ALA A 71 -6.14 4.16 31.14
C ALA A 71 -5.15 3.76 32.25
N GLU A 72 -5.00 4.57 33.30
CA GLU A 72 -4.14 4.26 34.47
C GLU A 72 -4.67 3.07 35.29
N GLN A 73 -5.98 2.83 35.22
CA GLN A 73 -6.69 1.80 35.97
C GLN A 73 -7.03 0.58 35.12
N THR A 74 -6.77 0.62 33.82
CA THR A 74 -7.08 -0.45 32.88
C THR A 74 -5.82 -1.27 32.60
N ASP A 75 -5.83 -2.54 32.99
CA ASP A 75 -4.76 -3.49 32.65
C ASP A 75 -4.80 -3.80 31.15
N ALA A 76 -3.62 -3.95 30.55
CA ALA A 76 -3.45 -4.26 29.14
C ALA A 76 -3.64 -5.78 28.90
N PRO A 77 -4.61 -6.21 28.07
CA PRO A 77 -4.91 -7.63 27.84
C PRO A 77 -3.71 -8.48 27.42
N ASN A 78 -2.77 -7.93 26.65
CA ASN A 78 -1.61 -8.64 26.11
C ASN A 78 -0.29 -8.25 26.81
N ALA A 79 -0.37 -7.82 28.07
CA ALA A 79 0.77 -7.36 28.87
C ALA A 79 1.97 -8.33 28.89
N GLU A 80 1.74 -9.63 28.79
CA GLU A 80 2.78 -10.67 28.72
C GLU A 80 3.57 -10.67 27.40
N ILE A 81 3.01 -10.14 26.32
CA ILE A 81 3.66 -10.06 25.01
C ILE A 81 4.53 -8.80 24.93
N HIS A 82 3.97 -7.63 25.23
CA HIS A 82 4.65 -6.33 25.07
C HIS A 82 5.24 -5.75 26.37
N GLY A 83 4.92 -6.30 27.54
CA GLY A 83 5.55 -5.96 28.81
C GLY A 83 5.05 -4.67 29.47
N TYR A 84 3.89 -4.15 29.08
CA TYR A 84 3.26 -2.97 29.68
C TYR A 84 2.04 -3.41 30.47
N ARG A 85 1.96 -3.03 31.76
CA ARG A 85 0.89 -3.50 32.65
C ARG A 85 -0.44 -2.83 32.31
N THR A 86 -0.43 -1.52 32.08
CA THR A 86 -1.65 -0.73 31.84
C THR A 86 -1.64 -0.06 30.48
N ILE A 87 -2.82 0.33 30.01
CA ILE A 87 -2.95 1.12 28.79
C ILE A 87 -2.21 2.46 28.91
N ALA A 88 -2.21 3.11 30.07
CA ALA A 88 -1.45 4.34 30.28
C ALA A 88 0.07 4.13 30.13
N ASP A 89 0.60 2.97 30.53
CA ASP A 89 2.02 2.65 30.31
C ASP A 89 2.36 2.54 28.81
N ILE A 90 1.43 2.03 28.00
CA ILE A 90 1.55 2.01 26.54
C ILE A 90 1.52 3.45 25.99
N MET A 91 0.54 4.27 26.39
CA MET A 91 0.45 5.68 25.96
C MET A 91 1.72 6.47 26.29
N ARG A 92 2.36 6.18 27.43
CA ARG A 92 3.67 6.76 27.79
C ARG A 92 4.80 6.31 26.87
N ALA A 93 4.76 5.07 26.40
CA ALA A 93 5.75 4.53 25.48
C ALA A 93 5.72 5.23 24.11
N PHE A 94 4.59 5.82 23.74
CA PHE A 94 4.40 6.60 22.51
C PHE A 94 4.86 8.06 22.61
N ASN A 95 5.12 8.59 23.82
CA ASN A 95 5.50 9.99 23.99
C ASN A 95 6.72 10.38 23.12
N PRO A 96 6.66 11.48 22.35
CA PRO A 96 7.73 11.88 21.45
C PRO A 96 9.09 11.99 22.14
N PHE A 97 10.10 11.33 21.56
CA PHE A 97 11.51 11.29 21.98
C PHE A 97 11.81 10.69 23.37
N THR A 98 10.84 10.65 24.28
CA THR A 98 10.99 10.19 25.65
C THR A 98 10.48 8.76 25.83
N GLY A 99 9.37 8.43 25.17
CA GLY A 99 8.75 7.12 25.14
C GLY A 99 9.68 6.04 24.58
N LYS A 100 9.66 4.85 25.20
CA LYS A 100 10.52 3.73 24.83
C LYS A 100 10.22 3.27 23.40
N LEU A 101 8.94 3.03 23.09
CA LEU A 101 8.54 2.53 21.78
C LEU A 101 8.82 3.55 20.67
N TYR A 102 8.54 4.83 20.92
CA TYR A 102 8.86 5.89 19.96
C TYR A 102 10.34 5.83 19.53
N LYS A 103 11.27 5.66 20.48
CA LYS A 103 12.71 5.53 20.18
C LYS A 103 13.07 4.20 19.52
N GLU A 104 12.39 3.12 19.89
CA GLU A 104 12.61 1.79 19.34
C GLU A 104 12.19 1.72 17.87
N ALA A 105 11.01 2.26 17.53
CA ALA A 105 10.51 2.40 16.16
C ALA A 105 11.49 3.20 15.28
N LEU A 106 12.11 4.26 15.81
CA LEU A 106 13.16 5.00 15.08
C LEU A 106 14.37 4.11 14.74
N ASN A 107 14.75 3.17 15.62
CA ASN A 107 15.83 2.23 15.33
C ASN A 107 15.40 1.14 14.35
N VAL A 108 14.19 0.59 14.52
CA VAL A 108 13.60 -0.38 13.58
C VAL A 108 13.53 0.22 12.18
N SER A 109 13.10 1.47 12.04
CA SER A 109 13.06 2.19 10.76
C SER A 109 14.43 2.28 10.08
N ARG A 110 15.53 2.31 10.83
CA ARG A 110 16.89 2.31 10.25
C ARG A 110 17.25 0.92 9.74
N ILE A 111 16.97 -0.12 10.53
CA ILE A 111 17.24 -1.51 10.18
C ILE A 111 16.44 -1.92 8.93
N THR A 112 15.16 -1.57 8.87
CA THR A 112 14.30 -1.88 7.71
C THR A 112 14.72 -1.09 6.47
N ARG A 113 15.19 0.15 6.60
CA ARG A 113 15.83 0.85 5.47
C ARG A 113 17.14 0.23 5.01
N GLU A 114 17.95 -0.31 5.91
CA GLU A 114 19.13 -1.09 5.51
C GLU A 114 18.73 -2.33 4.71
N MET A 115 17.67 -3.04 5.12
CA MET A 115 17.10 -4.17 4.35
C MET A 115 16.68 -3.72 2.95
N PHE A 116 15.98 -2.59 2.84
CA PHE A 116 15.61 -2.00 1.56
C PHE A 116 16.86 -1.71 0.69
N CYS A 117 17.91 -1.10 1.27
CA CYS A 117 19.12 -0.73 0.53
C CYS A 117 19.91 -1.95 0.03
N LEU A 118 19.81 -3.10 0.70
CA LEU A 118 20.38 -4.36 0.18
C LEU A 118 19.71 -4.77 -1.14
N MET A 119 18.41 -4.52 -1.31
CA MET A 119 17.66 -4.94 -2.49
C MET A 119 17.62 -3.89 -3.58
N GLU A 120 17.50 -2.61 -3.23
CA GLU A 120 17.28 -1.51 -4.19
C GLU A 120 18.39 -0.43 -4.20
N GLY A 121 19.47 -0.66 -3.44
CA GLY A 121 20.68 0.14 -3.42
C GLY A 121 20.67 1.31 -2.45
N ARG A 122 19.64 2.17 -2.49
CA ARG A 122 19.51 3.32 -1.57
C ARG A 122 18.07 3.80 -1.40
N HIS A 123 17.72 4.22 -0.20
CA HIS A 123 16.39 4.75 0.12
C HIS A 123 16.36 6.29 0.09
N VAL A 124 15.31 6.97 -0.38
CA VAL A 124 14.02 6.48 -0.92
C VAL A 124 13.99 6.45 -2.46
N HIS A 125 15.13 6.75 -3.08
CA HIS A 125 15.25 6.86 -4.53
C HIS A 125 16.18 5.74 -4.99
N PRO A 126 15.62 4.56 -5.31
CA PRO A 126 16.43 3.39 -5.58
C PRO A 126 17.38 3.63 -6.75
N SER A 127 18.49 2.90 -6.74
CA SER A 127 19.56 3.06 -7.74
C SER A 127 19.84 1.79 -8.54
N THR A 128 19.23 0.66 -8.17
CA THR A 128 19.43 -0.62 -8.85
C THR A 128 18.17 -1.13 -9.54
N ILE A 129 17.09 -0.34 -9.59
CA ILE A 129 15.82 -0.68 -10.22
C ILE A 129 15.82 -0.21 -11.69
N TYR A 130 15.55 -1.12 -12.63
CA TYR A 130 15.57 -0.87 -14.07
C TYR A 130 14.43 -1.62 -14.78
N PRO A 131 13.93 -1.13 -15.92
CA PRO A 131 13.11 -1.96 -16.82
C PRO A 131 13.85 -3.25 -17.16
N GLY A 132 13.18 -4.40 -17.05
CA GLY A 132 13.78 -5.71 -17.29
C GLY A 132 14.54 -6.33 -16.11
N GLY A 133 14.68 -5.66 -14.95
CA GLY A 133 15.21 -6.31 -13.75
C GLY A 133 15.93 -5.39 -12.76
N THR A 134 16.99 -5.91 -12.14
CA THR A 134 17.79 -5.19 -11.13
C THR A 134 19.28 -5.26 -11.41
N GLY A 135 20.02 -4.23 -10.98
CA GLY A 135 21.48 -4.23 -10.88
C GLY A 135 22.00 -4.87 -9.58
N THR A 136 21.12 -5.29 -8.68
CA THR A 136 21.50 -5.94 -7.42
C THR A 136 22.08 -7.32 -7.68
N MET A 137 23.33 -7.52 -7.25
CA MET A 137 24.04 -8.79 -7.43
C MET A 137 23.56 -9.82 -6.40
N ALA A 138 22.82 -10.82 -6.88
CA ALA A 138 22.33 -11.90 -6.03
C ALA A 138 23.49 -12.78 -5.53
N THR A 139 23.69 -12.80 -4.22
CA THR A 139 24.72 -13.61 -3.56
C THR A 139 24.16 -14.22 -2.28
N PRO A 140 24.74 -15.31 -1.75
CA PRO A 140 24.29 -15.83 -0.46
C PRO A 140 24.39 -14.78 0.65
N GLN A 141 25.43 -13.94 0.60
CA GLN A 141 25.69 -12.90 1.58
C GLN A 141 24.56 -11.86 1.65
N ILE A 142 24.08 -11.36 0.51
CA ILE A 142 23.06 -10.30 0.50
C ILE A 142 21.74 -10.76 1.12
N PHE A 143 21.36 -12.02 0.88
CA PHE A 143 20.16 -12.62 1.45
C PHE A 143 20.34 -12.95 2.94
N THR A 144 21.52 -13.40 3.38
CA THR A 144 21.81 -13.57 4.82
C THR A 144 21.85 -12.23 5.57
N ASP A 145 22.35 -11.17 4.93
CA ASP A 145 22.38 -9.82 5.48
C ASP A 145 20.96 -9.25 5.63
N TYR A 146 20.06 -9.55 4.68
CA TYR A 146 18.65 -9.20 4.78
C TYR A 146 17.95 -10.03 5.88
N LEU A 147 18.10 -11.36 5.87
CA LEU A 147 17.49 -12.26 6.85
C LEU A 147 17.90 -11.91 8.29
N SER A 148 19.19 -11.63 8.53
CA SER A 148 19.67 -11.26 9.86
C SER A 148 19.05 -9.97 10.38
N ARG A 149 18.72 -9.02 9.49
CA ARG A 149 18.03 -7.77 9.84
C ARG A 149 16.53 -8.00 10.04
N LEU A 150 15.90 -8.79 9.18
CA LEU A 150 14.50 -9.20 9.33
C LEU A 150 14.29 -9.85 10.71
N MET A 151 15.13 -10.82 11.09
CA MET A 151 15.07 -11.49 12.39
C MET A 151 15.21 -10.53 13.59
N ARG A 152 15.96 -9.43 13.45
CA ARG A 152 16.15 -8.43 14.52
C ARG A 152 14.91 -7.57 14.79
N VAL A 153 13.96 -7.52 13.86
CA VAL A 153 12.75 -6.69 14.00
C VAL A 153 11.49 -7.51 14.32
N ILE A 154 11.54 -8.85 14.23
CA ILE A 154 10.36 -9.70 14.46
C ILE A 154 9.79 -9.56 15.87
N ASP A 155 10.63 -9.47 16.90
CA ASP A 155 10.16 -9.30 18.28
C ASP A 155 9.40 -7.98 18.46
N PHE A 156 9.93 -6.90 17.86
CA PHE A 156 9.25 -5.62 17.83
C PHE A 156 7.89 -5.73 17.12
N ILE A 157 7.83 -6.37 15.95
CA ILE A 157 6.59 -6.51 15.18
C ILE A 157 5.52 -7.27 15.98
N LYS A 158 5.90 -8.37 16.64
CA LYS A 158 4.98 -9.15 17.50
C LYS A 158 4.42 -8.31 18.65
N GLN A 159 5.29 -7.54 19.31
CA GLN A 159 4.90 -6.65 20.38
C GLN A 159 4.00 -5.52 19.88
N SER A 160 4.32 -4.93 18.74
CA SER A 160 3.55 -3.85 18.14
C SER A 160 2.13 -4.27 17.82
N VAL A 161 1.91 -5.43 17.19
CA VAL A 161 0.54 -5.91 16.90
C VAL A 161 -0.29 -6.01 18.17
N ALA A 162 0.18 -6.75 19.17
CA ALA A 162 -0.54 -6.96 20.43
C ALA A 162 -0.83 -5.65 21.18
N MET A 163 0.15 -4.76 21.24
CA MET A 163 0.03 -3.47 21.93
C MET A 163 -0.91 -2.49 21.21
N ASN A 164 -0.95 -2.54 19.88
CA ASN A 164 -1.87 -1.73 19.08
C ASN A 164 -3.30 -2.19 19.32
N ASP A 165 -3.55 -3.51 19.35
CA ASP A 165 -4.88 -4.06 19.65
C ASP A 165 -5.36 -3.60 21.04
N ASP A 166 -4.51 -3.71 22.07
CA ASP A 166 -4.83 -3.26 23.43
C ASP A 166 -5.24 -1.78 23.49
N VAL A 167 -4.49 -0.89 22.81
CA VAL A 167 -4.80 0.55 22.80
C VAL A 167 -6.06 0.84 21.99
N PHE A 168 -6.22 0.22 20.83
CA PHE A 168 -7.36 0.48 19.96
C PHE A 168 -8.67 -0.03 20.55
N ASP A 169 -8.68 -1.22 21.16
CA ASP A 169 -9.85 -1.75 21.86
C ASP A 169 -10.19 -0.86 23.06
N PHE A 170 -9.19 -0.42 23.83
CA PHE A 170 -9.40 0.52 24.92
C PHE A 170 -10.08 1.82 24.45
N PHE A 171 -9.69 2.38 23.31
CA PHE A 171 -10.30 3.61 22.80
C PHE A 171 -11.79 3.44 22.46
N TYR A 172 -12.20 2.28 21.95
CA TYR A 172 -13.63 1.98 21.75
C TYR A 172 -14.39 1.88 23.07
N GLU A 173 -13.80 1.26 24.09
CA GLU A 173 -14.43 1.12 25.40
C GLU A 173 -14.50 2.44 26.20
N ALA A 174 -13.40 3.20 26.21
CA ALA A 174 -13.26 4.43 26.98
C ALA A 174 -14.05 5.60 26.36
N MET A 175 -14.32 5.55 25.06
CA MET A 175 -15.08 6.58 24.35
C MET A 175 -16.19 5.95 23.50
N PRO A 176 -17.34 5.59 24.10
CA PRO A 176 -18.47 5.05 23.34
C PRO A 176 -18.87 5.97 22.17
N GLY A 177 -18.97 5.41 20.96
CA GLY A 177 -19.21 6.17 19.73
C GLY A 177 -17.94 6.50 18.93
N TYR A 178 -16.74 6.14 19.42
CA TYR A 178 -15.49 6.35 18.69
C TYR A 178 -15.43 5.57 17.37
N GLU A 179 -16.28 4.54 17.19
CA GLU A 179 -16.48 3.83 15.94
C GLU A 179 -16.93 4.71 14.77
N GLU A 180 -17.52 5.88 15.06
CA GLU A 180 -17.92 6.89 14.06
C GLU A 180 -16.76 7.80 13.62
N VAL A 181 -15.64 7.83 14.36
CA VAL A 181 -14.52 8.73 14.04
C VAL A 181 -13.86 8.32 12.72
N GLY A 182 -13.93 9.22 11.74
CA GLY A 182 -13.45 8.95 10.38
C GLY A 182 -14.22 7.84 9.67
N ARG A 183 -15.40 7.46 10.18
CA ARG A 183 -16.20 6.39 9.59
C ARG A 183 -16.65 6.80 8.21
N ARG A 184 -16.56 5.84 7.29
CA ARG A 184 -16.96 6.03 5.90
C ARG A 184 -17.70 4.79 5.40
N ARG A 185 -18.50 4.97 4.34
CA ARG A 185 -19.00 3.84 3.54
C ARG A 185 -17.82 3.03 3.03
N THR A 186 -17.86 1.71 3.14
CA THR A 186 -16.80 0.83 2.65
C THR A 186 -16.72 0.94 1.12
N MET A 187 -15.74 1.68 0.62
CA MET A 187 -15.45 1.86 -0.81
C MET A 187 -13.94 1.77 -1.01
N LEU A 188 -13.39 0.57 -0.83
CA LEU A 188 -11.96 0.33 -0.78
C LEU A 188 -11.42 -0.12 -2.15
N GLY A 189 -10.26 0.41 -2.53
CA GLY A 189 -9.49 -0.03 -3.70
C GLY A 189 -8.14 -0.63 -3.32
N CYS A 190 -7.80 -1.79 -3.89
CA CYS A 190 -6.50 -2.46 -3.81
C CYS A 190 -6.04 -2.87 -5.22
N TRP A 191 -4.81 -2.51 -5.62
CA TRP A 191 -4.31 -2.68 -7.00
C TRP A 191 -3.19 -3.70 -7.16
N SER A 192 -3.10 -4.68 -6.25
CA SER A 192 -2.08 -5.76 -6.24
C SER A 192 -0.72 -5.35 -5.65
N ALA A 193 -0.07 -6.24 -4.90
CA ALA A 193 1.32 -6.11 -4.50
C ALA A 193 2.00 -7.48 -4.47
N PHE A 194 3.33 -7.45 -4.56
CA PHE A 194 4.21 -8.61 -4.61
C PHE A 194 3.89 -9.57 -5.77
N GLN A 195 4.48 -9.32 -6.94
CA GLN A 195 4.19 -10.12 -8.12
C GLN A 195 4.70 -11.56 -7.94
N ASN A 196 3.93 -12.52 -8.45
CA ASN A 196 4.32 -13.92 -8.47
C ASN A 196 5.13 -14.22 -9.76
N PRO A 197 6.45 -14.50 -9.65
CA PRO A 197 7.32 -14.69 -10.80
C PRO A 197 7.00 -15.93 -11.65
N ASP A 198 6.23 -16.87 -11.10
CA ASP A 198 5.84 -18.09 -11.82
C ASP A 198 4.75 -17.81 -12.87
N VAL A 199 4.09 -16.65 -12.81
CA VAL A 199 2.96 -16.30 -13.70
C VAL A 199 3.02 -14.88 -14.27
N VAL A 200 3.70 -13.94 -13.62
CA VAL A 200 3.80 -12.56 -14.12
C VAL A 200 4.66 -12.49 -15.37
N ASP A 201 4.08 -12.03 -16.47
CA ASP A 201 4.77 -11.83 -17.75
C ASP A 201 4.70 -10.38 -18.24
N TYR A 202 4.05 -9.50 -17.46
CA TYR A 202 3.77 -8.10 -17.77
C TYR A 202 2.99 -7.86 -19.05
N LYS A 203 2.40 -8.89 -19.66
CA LYS A 203 1.54 -8.72 -20.83
C LYS A 203 0.16 -8.28 -20.38
N TYR A 204 -0.41 -7.30 -21.09
CA TYR A 204 -1.72 -6.75 -20.75
C TYR A 204 -2.81 -7.81 -20.93
N GLU A 205 -2.67 -8.68 -21.94
CA GLU A 205 -3.63 -9.73 -22.27
C GLU A 205 -3.81 -10.73 -21.12
N ASN A 206 -2.75 -10.94 -20.32
CA ASN A 206 -2.73 -11.85 -19.18
C ASN A 206 -2.85 -11.10 -17.84
N MET A 207 -3.05 -9.77 -17.85
CA MET A 207 -3.00 -8.92 -16.66
C MET A 207 -4.03 -9.26 -15.60
N ALA A 208 -5.23 -9.69 -16.01
CA ALA A 208 -6.24 -10.14 -15.08
C ALA A 208 -5.80 -11.42 -14.35
N ASP A 209 -5.02 -12.29 -14.99
CA ASP A 209 -4.64 -13.59 -14.45
C ASP A 209 -3.42 -13.47 -13.54
N TRP A 210 -2.30 -12.92 -14.02
CA TRP A 210 -1.13 -12.76 -13.14
C TRP A 210 -1.39 -11.78 -11.99
N GLY A 211 -2.27 -10.80 -12.18
CA GLY A 211 -2.68 -9.88 -11.11
C GLY A 211 -3.36 -10.59 -9.94
N ARG A 212 -4.19 -11.62 -10.21
CA ARG A 212 -4.91 -12.39 -9.18
C ARG A 212 -4.00 -13.30 -8.36
N GLU A 213 -2.86 -13.68 -8.92
CA GLU A 213 -1.89 -14.60 -8.32
C GLU A 213 -0.78 -13.86 -7.53
N ALA A 214 -0.82 -12.53 -7.50
CA ALA A 214 0.06 -11.74 -6.65
C ALA A 214 -0.20 -12.00 -5.16
N TYR A 215 0.84 -11.82 -4.33
CA TYR A 215 0.76 -12.11 -2.89
C TYR A 215 0.07 -11.02 -2.06
N VAL A 216 -0.52 -10.03 -2.72
CA VAL A 216 -1.63 -9.20 -2.21
C VAL A 216 -2.62 -9.11 -3.35
N THR A 217 -3.79 -9.69 -3.16
CA THR A 217 -4.77 -9.81 -4.26
C THR A 217 -5.40 -8.44 -4.55
N PRO A 218 -5.47 -8.01 -5.82
CA PRO A 218 -6.17 -6.79 -6.20
C PRO A 218 -7.67 -6.94 -5.96
N GLY A 219 -8.35 -5.83 -5.68
CA GLY A 219 -9.79 -5.82 -5.65
C GLY A 219 -10.42 -4.46 -5.40
N ILE A 220 -11.69 -4.36 -5.80
CA ILE A 220 -12.60 -3.28 -5.40
C ILE A 220 -13.59 -3.86 -4.41
N VAL A 221 -13.70 -3.26 -3.22
CA VAL A 221 -14.64 -3.69 -2.18
C VAL A 221 -15.64 -2.57 -1.93
N VAL A 222 -16.92 -2.83 -2.16
CA VAL A 222 -18.02 -1.88 -1.94
C VAL A 222 -19.02 -2.51 -0.99
N ASP A 223 -19.30 -1.84 0.13
CA ASP A 223 -20.24 -2.30 1.16
C ASP A 223 -19.97 -3.74 1.66
N GLY A 224 -18.68 -4.12 1.70
CA GLY A 224 -18.22 -5.45 2.11
C GLY A 224 -18.24 -6.52 1.01
N GLU A 225 -18.75 -6.21 -0.19
CA GLU A 225 -18.74 -7.10 -1.35
C GLU A 225 -17.47 -6.90 -2.18
N LEU A 226 -16.78 -8.00 -2.52
CA LEU A 226 -15.67 -8.00 -3.47
C LEU A 226 -16.22 -7.92 -4.90
N VAL A 227 -16.23 -6.72 -5.48
CA VAL A 227 -16.83 -6.40 -6.77
C VAL A 227 -16.06 -7.03 -7.93
N THR A 228 -14.74 -6.92 -7.92
CA THR A 228 -13.86 -7.53 -8.94
C THR A 228 -12.46 -7.71 -8.36
N THR A 229 -11.71 -8.66 -8.93
CA THR A 229 -10.26 -8.86 -8.74
C THR A 229 -9.50 -8.72 -10.07
N SER A 230 -10.19 -8.37 -11.16
CA SER A 230 -9.59 -8.21 -12.49
C SER A 230 -8.87 -6.86 -12.56
N LEU A 231 -7.54 -6.87 -12.72
CA LEU A 231 -6.78 -5.64 -12.95
C LEU A 231 -7.21 -4.91 -14.23
N VAL A 232 -7.70 -5.63 -15.25
CA VAL A 232 -8.23 -5.03 -16.49
C VAL A 232 -9.51 -4.25 -16.19
N ASP A 233 -10.44 -4.85 -15.45
CA ASP A 233 -11.72 -4.19 -15.10
C ASP A 233 -11.46 -2.97 -14.20
N ILE A 234 -10.54 -3.13 -13.23
CA ILE A 234 -10.11 -2.06 -12.35
C ILE A 234 -9.54 -0.89 -13.16
N ASN A 235 -8.60 -1.18 -14.08
CA ASN A 235 -7.98 -0.20 -14.96
C ASN A 235 -9.02 0.58 -15.78
N LEU A 236 -9.87 -0.14 -16.51
CA LEU A 236 -10.89 0.46 -17.38
C LEU A 236 -11.95 1.25 -16.61
N GLY A 237 -12.13 1.00 -15.31
CA GLY A 237 -13.01 1.77 -14.43
C GLY A 237 -12.44 3.13 -13.98
N ILE A 238 -11.14 3.41 -14.14
CA ILE A 238 -10.54 4.65 -13.63
C ILE A 238 -11.03 5.87 -14.43
N ARG A 239 -11.48 6.92 -13.73
CA ARG A 239 -11.86 8.22 -14.30
C ARG A 239 -11.20 9.34 -13.51
N ILE A 240 -10.47 10.20 -14.20
CA ILE A 240 -9.92 11.41 -13.60
C ILE A 240 -10.90 12.55 -13.85
N LEU A 241 -11.66 12.89 -12.82
CA LEU A 241 -12.55 14.04 -12.85
C LEU A 241 -11.85 15.29 -12.35
N LEU A 242 -12.47 16.43 -12.64
CA LEU A 242 -12.15 17.72 -12.07
C LEU A 242 -13.37 18.18 -11.24
N GLY A 243 -13.61 19.49 -11.18
CA GLY A 243 -14.65 20.11 -10.34
C GLY A 243 -13.99 21.24 -9.58
N SER A 244 -13.24 20.87 -8.55
CA SER A 244 -12.65 21.81 -7.59
C SER A 244 -11.13 21.99 -7.72
N SER A 245 -10.56 21.59 -8.86
CA SER A 245 -9.11 21.54 -9.08
C SER A 245 -8.59 22.66 -10.00
N TYR A 246 -7.38 23.15 -9.75
CA TYR A 246 -6.71 24.23 -10.49
C TYR A 246 -6.19 23.83 -11.89
N TYR A 247 -7.04 23.20 -12.69
CA TYR A 247 -6.74 22.79 -14.07
C TYR A 247 -7.87 23.18 -15.02
N GLU A 248 -7.52 23.34 -16.28
CA GLU A 248 -8.49 23.29 -17.38
C GLU A 248 -8.78 21.84 -17.77
N ASP A 249 -9.96 21.62 -18.33
CA ASP A 249 -10.39 20.29 -18.74
C ASP A 249 -9.83 19.96 -20.12
N TRP A 250 -9.40 18.72 -20.31
CA TRP A 250 -8.76 18.24 -21.54
C TRP A 250 -9.73 17.60 -22.54
N GLN A 251 -11.05 17.80 -22.37
CA GLN A 251 -12.05 17.26 -23.30
C GLN A 251 -11.86 17.69 -24.75
N ASN A 252 -11.15 18.79 -25.01
CA ASN A 252 -10.83 19.26 -26.36
C ASN A 252 -9.40 18.92 -26.82
N GLU A 253 -8.61 18.25 -25.98
CA GLU A 253 -7.25 17.81 -26.31
C GLU A 253 -7.26 16.48 -27.08
N GLU A 254 -6.09 16.10 -27.61
CA GLU A 254 -5.89 14.82 -28.28
C GLU A 254 -6.26 13.63 -27.36
N THR A 255 -6.81 12.57 -27.93
CA THR A 255 -7.00 11.28 -27.24
C THR A 255 -5.92 10.31 -27.72
N PHE A 256 -5.06 9.87 -26.82
CA PHE A 256 -3.89 9.04 -27.14
C PHE A 256 -4.26 7.58 -27.37
N VAL A 257 -5.16 7.03 -26.56
CA VAL A 257 -5.51 5.61 -26.50
C VAL A 257 -7.03 5.46 -26.55
N THR A 258 -7.54 4.92 -27.66
CA THR A 258 -9.00 4.70 -27.82
C THR A 258 -9.44 3.32 -27.37
N HIS A 259 -8.55 2.31 -27.48
CA HIS A 259 -8.80 0.94 -27.05
C HIS A 259 -7.55 0.40 -26.34
N ASP A 260 -7.76 -0.47 -25.35
CA ASP A 260 -6.68 -1.21 -24.71
C ASP A 260 -6.20 -2.38 -25.62
N PRO A 261 -5.12 -3.09 -25.25
CA PRO A 261 -4.62 -4.23 -26.04
C PRO A 261 -5.63 -5.38 -26.24
N LEU A 262 -6.67 -5.48 -25.41
CA LEU A 262 -7.76 -6.45 -25.54
C LEU A 262 -8.92 -5.95 -26.41
N GLY A 263 -8.83 -4.72 -26.93
CA GLY A 263 -9.86 -4.10 -27.77
C GLY A 263 -11.01 -3.49 -26.97
N ASN A 264 -10.88 -3.32 -25.66
CA ASN A 264 -11.89 -2.65 -24.85
C ASN A 264 -11.80 -1.13 -25.02
N PRO A 265 -12.92 -0.40 -25.07
CA PRO A 265 -12.89 1.05 -25.20
C PRO A 265 -12.28 1.72 -23.96
N VAL A 266 -11.39 2.70 -24.18
CA VAL A 266 -10.74 3.50 -23.13
C VAL A 266 -11.34 4.91 -23.13
N ASP A 267 -11.84 5.33 -21.97
CA ASP A 267 -12.49 6.63 -21.79
C ASP A 267 -11.49 7.80 -21.94
N LYS A 268 -11.95 8.96 -22.43
CA LYS A 268 -11.14 10.19 -22.50
C LYS A 268 -10.70 10.69 -21.11
N ARG A 269 -11.46 10.36 -20.07
CA ARG A 269 -11.15 10.64 -18.65
C ARG A 269 -10.18 9.62 -18.05
N HIS A 270 -9.84 8.53 -18.73
CA HIS A 270 -8.85 7.57 -18.26
C HIS A 270 -7.44 8.19 -18.28
N PRO A 271 -6.54 7.86 -17.32
CA PRO A 271 -5.20 8.45 -17.26
C PRO A 271 -4.37 8.36 -18.54
N TRP A 272 -4.52 7.30 -19.35
CA TRP A 272 -3.87 7.22 -20.67
C TRP A 272 -4.19 8.39 -21.61
N ASN A 273 -5.36 9.02 -21.45
CA ASN A 273 -5.86 10.09 -22.31
C ASN A 273 -5.83 11.48 -21.67
N GLN A 274 -5.33 11.57 -20.44
CA GLN A 274 -5.29 12.83 -19.74
C GLN A 274 -4.25 13.78 -20.34
N THR A 275 -4.62 15.05 -20.47
CA THR A 275 -3.65 16.14 -20.67
C THR A 275 -3.75 17.10 -19.49
N THR A 276 -2.63 17.31 -18.79
CA THR A 276 -2.63 18.16 -17.59
C THR A 276 -2.43 19.63 -17.98
N LEU A 277 -3.49 20.43 -17.86
CA LEU A 277 -3.51 21.86 -18.22
C LEU A 277 -3.59 22.73 -16.96
N PRO A 278 -2.47 23.09 -16.30
CA PRO A 278 -2.49 23.82 -15.03
C PRO A 278 -3.00 25.25 -15.19
N LYS A 279 -3.90 25.67 -14.30
CA LYS A 279 -4.46 27.02 -14.25
C LYS A 279 -4.35 27.59 -12.84
N PRO A 280 -3.21 28.23 -12.49
CA PRO A 280 -3.06 28.89 -11.19
C PRO A 280 -4.16 29.94 -10.98
N GLN A 281 -4.80 29.90 -9.82
CA GLN A 281 -5.92 30.79 -9.50
C GLN A 281 -6.05 31.00 -7.98
N LYS A 282 -6.83 32.00 -7.58
CA LYS A 282 -7.16 32.24 -6.17
C LYS A 282 -7.98 31.08 -5.63
N ARG A 283 -7.67 30.63 -4.41
CA ARG A 283 -8.46 29.64 -3.67
C ARG A 283 -9.85 30.16 -3.36
N ASP A 284 -10.86 29.35 -3.66
CA ASP A 284 -12.26 29.64 -3.38
C ASP A 284 -12.98 28.39 -2.83
N LEU A 285 -13.38 28.46 -1.56
CA LEU A 285 -14.07 27.37 -0.84
C LEU A 285 -15.60 27.48 -0.97
N GLU A 286 -16.12 28.59 -1.50
CA GLU A 286 -17.56 28.86 -1.62
C GLU A 286 -18.10 28.38 -2.97
N GLY A 287 -17.86 27.10 -3.30
CA GLY A 287 -18.28 26.48 -4.56
C GLY A 287 -17.34 26.72 -5.74
N GLY A 288 -16.17 27.32 -5.50
CA GLY A 288 -15.10 27.46 -6.49
C GLY A 288 -14.06 26.34 -6.45
N LYS A 289 -12.91 26.56 -7.09
CA LYS A 289 -11.78 25.62 -7.06
C LYS A 289 -10.84 25.98 -5.91
N TYR A 290 -10.33 24.97 -5.22
CA TYR A 290 -9.55 25.18 -4.00
C TYR A 290 -8.34 24.25 -3.84
N SER A 291 -8.08 23.35 -4.78
CA SER A 291 -7.00 22.37 -4.65
C SER A 291 -6.22 22.14 -5.95
N TRP A 292 -4.95 21.76 -5.83
CA TRP A 292 -4.18 21.16 -6.93
C TRP A 292 -4.44 19.67 -7.07
N VAL A 293 -5.12 19.03 -6.12
CA VAL A 293 -5.48 17.62 -6.24
C VAL A 293 -6.65 17.50 -7.21
N MET A 294 -6.55 16.57 -8.17
CA MET A 294 -7.66 16.19 -9.06
C MET A 294 -8.64 15.27 -8.34
N SER A 295 -9.73 14.86 -8.99
CA SER A 295 -10.73 13.97 -8.40
C SER A 295 -10.78 12.62 -9.11
N PRO A 296 -9.83 11.69 -8.85
CA PRO A 296 -9.95 10.30 -9.28
C PRO A 296 -11.22 9.67 -8.73
N ARG A 297 -11.93 8.95 -9.60
CA ARG A 297 -13.10 8.14 -9.28
C ARG A 297 -12.99 6.81 -10.00
N TRP A 298 -13.68 5.82 -9.46
CA TRP A 298 -13.85 4.53 -10.12
C TRP A 298 -15.30 4.40 -10.59
N HIS A 299 -15.47 4.19 -11.89
CA HIS A 299 -16.79 4.02 -12.50
C HIS A 299 -17.29 2.60 -12.24
N ASP A 300 -18.32 2.47 -11.38
CA ASP A 300 -18.98 1.20 -11.13
C ASP A 300 -19.95 0.88 -12.25
N GLY A 301 -19.58 -0.06 -13.13
CA GLY A 301 -20.43 -0.48 -14.25
C GLY A 301 -21.79 -1.07 -13.83
N ARG A 302 -21.96 -1.46 -12.57
CA ARG A 302 -23.22 -2.00 -12.04
C ARG A 302 -24.24 -0.92 -11.76
N THR A 303 -23.81 0.25 -11.30
CA THR A 303 -24.69 1.37 -10.90
C THR A 303 -24.59 2.58 -11.83
N GLY A 304 -23.48 2.73 -12.54
CA GLY A 304 -23.12 3.92 -13.31
C GLY A 304 -22.51 5.04 -12.46
N ASP A 305 -22.26 4.80 -11.17
CA ASP A 305 -21.73 5.81 -10.26
C ASP A 305 -20.21 5.99 -10.42
N PHE A 306 -19.75 7.21 -10.16
CA PHE A 306 -18.33 7.54 -10.01
C PHE A 306 -17.96 7.48 -8.53
N LEU A 307 -17.53 6.31 -8.07
CA LEU A 307 -17.20 6.06 -6.68
C LEU A 307 -15.90 6.77 -6.29
N ALA A 308 -15.97 7.54 -5.20
CA ALA A 308 -14.79 8.12 -4.55
C ALA A 308 -14.14 7.05 -3.67
N LEU A 309 -13.49 6.06 -4.29
CA LEU A 309 -12.78 5.02 -3.55
C LEU A 309 -11.71 5.65 -2.65
N ASP A 310 -11.51 5.04 -1.49
CA ASP A 310 -10.35 5.29 -0.65
C ASP A 310 -9.51 4.05 -0.48
N THR A 311 -8.29 4.25 -0.02
CA THR A 311 -7.35 3.15 0.20
C THR A 311 -7.34 2.70 1.66
N GLY A 312 -8.06 3.43 2.52
CA GLY A 312 -7.95 3.36 3.98
C GLY A 312 -6.52 3.50 4.50
N GLY A 313 -5.68 4.25 3.77
CA GLY A 313 -4.25 4.38 4.07
C GLY A 313 -3.39 3.20 3.61
N GLY A 314 -3.95 2.28 2.82
CA GLY A 314 -3.29 1.14 2.17
C GLY A 314 -3.60 -0.21 2.83
N PRO A 315 -3.14 -0.44 4.08
CA PRO A 315 -3.26 -1.72 4.76
C PRO A 315 -4.66 -2.31 4.81
N ILE A 316 -5.68 -1.53 5.20
CA ILE A 316 -7.04 -2.05 5.35
C ILE A 316 -7.60 -2.52 4.00
N ALA A 317 -7.36 -1.79 2.91
CA ALA A 317 -7.83 -2.18 1.58
C ALA A 317 -7.15 -3.47 1.09
N ARG A 318 -5.84 -3.61 1.33
CA ARG A 318 -5.07 -4.82 0.98
C ARG A 318 -5.58 -6.04 1.72
N LEU A 319 -5.70 -5.93 3.04
CA LEU A 319 -6.12 -7.04 3.90
C LEU A 319 -7.56 -7.45 3.57
N TRP A 320 -8.46 -6.49 3.35
CA TRP A 320 -9.85 -6.77 3.01
C TRP A 320 -10.01 -7.47 1.66
N ALA A 321 -9.38 -6.93 0.60
CA ALA A 321 -9.44 -7.53 -0.73
C ALA A 321 -8.80 -8.92 -0.75
N THR A 322 -7.65 -9.08 -0.09
CA THR A 322 -6.94 -10.37 0.02
C THR A 322 -7.75 -11.39 0.81
N ALA A 323 -8.30 -11.01 1.96
CA ALA A 323 -9.14 -11.86 2.80
C ALA A 323 -10.33 -12.41 2.01
N LEU A 324 -11.12 -11.53 1.38
CA LEU A 324 -12.32 -11.92 0.63
C LEU A 324 -12.00 -12.75 -0.62
N ALA A 325 -10.88 -12.47 -1.29
CA ALA A 325 -10.51 -13.19 -2.49
C ALA A 325 -10.09 -14.64 -2.20
N GLY A 326 -9.53 -14.92 -1.01
CA GLY A 326 -9.18 -16.27 -0.58
C GLY A 326 -8.13 -16.97 -1.46
N ARG A 327 -7.26 -16.21 -2.14
CA ARG A 327 -6.29 -16.73 -3.11
C ARG A 327 -4.88 -16.94 -2.56
N VAL A 328 -4.48 -16.15 -1.56
CA VAL A 328 -3.13 -16.19 -1.01
C VAL A 328 -3.03 -17.30 0.03
N ASP A 329 -2.16 -18.28 -0.23
CA ASP A 329 -1.71 -19.26 0.76
C ASP A 329 -0.24 -19.61 0.49
N THR A 330 0.65 -19.17 1.37
CA THR A 330 2.09 -19.45 1.30
C THR A 330 2.60 -20.25 2.48
N GLY A 331 1.72 -20.67 3.39
CA GLY A 331 2.06 -21.15 4.73
C GLY A 331 2.57 -20.06 5.70
N TYR A 332 3.12 -18.96 5.17
CA TYR A 332 3.48 -17.77 5.95
C TYR A 332 2.27 -16.85 6.15
N VAL A 333 1.51 -16.64 5.08
CA VAL A 333 0.25 -15.89 5.09
C VAL A 333 -0.82 -16.72 4.41
N LYS A 334 -2.05 -16.64 4.94
CA LYS A 334 -3.21 -17.33 4.38
C LYS A 334 -4.47 -16.46 4.45
N ALA A 335 -5.11 -16.27 3.29
CA ALA A 335 -6.44 -15.69 3.20
C ALA A 335 -7.51 -16.76 3.43
N THR A 336 -8.43 -16.53 4.37
CA THR A 336 -9.42 -17.53 4.80
C THR A 336 -10.79 -17.37 4.13
N GLY A 337 -10.97 -16.32 3.32
CA GLY A 337 -12.27 -15.87 2.81
C GLY A 337 -12.97 -14.84 3.69
N HIS A 338 -12.54 -14.66 4.95
CA HIS A 338 -13.14 -13.72 5.90
C HIS A 338 -12.12 -13.06 6.86
N SER A 339 -10.86 -13.49 6.80
CA SER A 339 -9.74 -13.00 7.59
C SER A 339 -8.42 -13.26 6.85
N VAL A 340 -7.32 -12.79 7.42
CA VAL A 340 -5.95 -13.12 6.99
C VAL A 340 -5.15 -13.65 8.18
N GLU A 341 -4.72 -14.91 8.11
CA GLU A 341 -3.78 -15.50 9.05
C GLU A 341 -2.34 -15.13 8.65
N ILE A 342 -1.53 -14.70 9.64
CA ILE A 342 -0.16 -14.23 9.47
C ILE A 342 0.73 -14.95 10.48
N ASN A 343 1.64 -15.79 9.99
CA ASN A 343 2.54 -16.58 10.82
C ASN A 343 3.91 -15.89 10.94
N LEU A 344 4.36 -15.64 12.16
CA LEU A 344 5.71 -15.14 12.44
C LEU A 344 6.54 -16.20 13.18
N PRO A 345 7.78 -16.46 12.73
CA PRO A 345 8.59 -17.53 13.28
C PRO A 345 9.05 -17.23 14.71
N LYS A 346 9.48 -18.28 15.40
CA LYS A 346 10.19 -18.17 16.68
C LYS A 346 11.47 -17.31 16.52
N THR A 347 11.76 -16.50 17.53
CA THR A 347 13.03 -15.77 17.65
C THR A 347 13.84 -16.30 18.85
N ALA A 348 14.95 -15.63 19.17
CA ALA A 348 15.70 -15.91 20.38
C ALA A 348 14.92 -15.54 21.66
N ALA A 349 14.04 -14.54 21.59
CA ALA A 349 13.33 -14.00 22.75
C ALA A 349 11.85 -14.43 22.83
N THR A 350 11.19 -14.67 21.69
CA THR A 350 9.74 -14.96 21.63
C THR A 350 9.45 -16.27 20.89
N PRO A 351 8.42 -17.04 21.30
CA PRO A 351 7.95 -18.21 20.57
C PRO A 351 7.37 -17.80 19.20
N GLU A 352 7.07 -18.78 18.34
CA GLU A 352 6.27 -18.52 17.13
C GLU A 352 4.89 -17.95 17.52
N MET A 353 4.33 -17.09 16.66
CA MET A 353 3.04 -16.44 16.88
C MET A 353 2.27 -16.40 15.57
N GLN A 354 0.97 -16.68 15.64
CA GLN A 354 0.02 -16.48 14.56
C GLN A 354 -0.89 -15.31 14.93
N PHE A 355 -1.01 -14.34 14.02
CA PHE A 355 -1.98 -13.26 14.11
C PHE A 355 -3.07 -13.49 13.07
N GLU A 356 -4.30 -13.12 13.40
CA GLU A 356 -5.42 -13.19 12.46
C GLU A 356 -6.09 -11.83 12.36
N TRP A 357 -5.90 -11.16 11.22
CA TRP A 357 -6.65 -9.94 10.93
C TRP A 357 -8.05 -10.33 10.46
N ASN A 358 -9.06 -9.95 11.24
CA ASN A 358 -10.45 -10.17 10.89
C ASN A 358 -11.01 -8.97 10.13
N ILE A 359 -11.86 -9.22 9.14
CA ILE A 359 -12.58 -8.14 8.45
C ILE A 359 -13.41 -7.35 9.48
N PRO A 360 -13.15 -6.03 9.65
CA PRO A 360 -13.82 -5.26 10.69
C PRO A 360 -15.25 -4.90 10.29
N GLN A 361 -16.05 -4.54 11.29
CA GLN A 361 -17.43 -4.09 11.07
C GLN A 361 -17.50 -2.72 10.37
N TRP A 362 -16.49 -1.87 10.56
CA TRP A 362 -16.48 -0.49 10.08
C TRP A 362 -15.22 -0.17 9.26
N SER A 363 -15.34 0.77 8.33
CA SER A 363 -14.20 1.45 7.71
C SER A 363 -14.04 2.82 8.39
N ASN A 364 -13.34 2.86 9.52
CA ASN A 364 -13.14 4.05 10.34
C ASN A 364 -11.66 4.30 10.63
N THR A 365 -11.33 5.29 11.46
CA THR A 365 -9.93 5.64 11.77
C THR A 365 -9.19 4.52 12.50
N ILE A 366 -9.77 3.95 13.55
CA ILE A 366 -9.11 2.92 14.36
C ILE A 366 -8.82 1.66 13.53
N GLU A 367 -9.76 1.20 12.72
CA GLU A 367 -9.54 0.00 11.90
C GLU A 367 -8.50 0.22 10.78
N ARG A 368 -8.35 1.44 10.28
CA ARG A 368 -7.28 1.80 9.34
C ARG A 368 -5.91 1.74 10.02
N ASP A 369 -5.83 2.19 11.27
CA ASP A 369 -4.60 2.18 12.05
C ASP A 369 -4.24 0.78 12.56
N ARG A 370 -5.23 -0.02 12.98
CA ARG A 370 -5.07 -1.45 13.31
C ARG A 370 -4.58 -2.24 12.10
N ALA A 371 -5.21 -2.08 10.95
CA ALA A 371 -4.78 -2.78 9.73
C ALA A 371 -3.31 -2.51 9.39
N ARG A 372 -2.79 -1.31 9.72
CA ARG A 372 -1.40 -0.93 9.42
C ARG A 372 -0.37 -1.79 10.14
N VAL A 373 -0.55 -2.03 11.44
CA VAL A 373 0.40 -2.86 12.19
C VAL A 373 0.31 -4.33 11.78
N TYR A 374 -0.89 -4.83 11.46
CA TYR A 374 -1.07 -6.16 10.89
C TYR A 374 -0.38 -6.30 9.54
N PHE A 375 -0.36 -5.25 8.71
CA PHE A 375 0.34 -5.29 7.43
C PHE A 375 1.88 -5.20 7.57
N ILE A 376 2.41 -4.65 8.67
CA ILE A 376 3.84 -4.80 9.00
C ILE A 376 4.16 -6.28 9.23
N ALA A 377 3.33 -6.98 10.01
CA ALA A 377 3.47 -8.42 10.22
C ALA A 377 3.31 -9.22 8.92
N TYR A 378 2.33 -8.84 8.08
CA TYR A 378 2.13 -9.42 6.75
C TYR A 378 3.39 -9.30 5.89
N ALA A 379 3.94 -8.10 5.76
CA ALA A 379 5.13 -7.84 4.94
C ALA A 379 6.36 -8.59 5.48
N ALA A 380 6.54 -8.65 6.80
CA ALA A 380 7.62 -9.41 7.42
C ALA A 380 7.47 -10.92 7.18
N SER A 381 6.25 -11.45 7.31
CA SER A 381 5.96 -12.87 7.07
C SER A 381 6.20 -13.25 5.60
N MET A 382 5.70 -12.44 4.67
CA MET A 382 5.94 -12.62 3.23
C MET A 382 7.42 -12.46 2.85
N ALA A 383 8.18 -11.60 3.53
CA ALA A 383 9.62 -11.48 3.28
C ALA A 383 10.39 -12.77 3.57
N PHE A 384 9.96 -13.59 4.53
CA PHE A 384 10.53 -14.94 4.72
C PHE A 384 10.25 -15.85 3.52
N TYR A 385 9.01 -15.87 3.03
CA TYR A 385 8.66 -16.61 1.83
C TYR A 385 9.50 -16.15 0.62
N PHE A 386 9.65 -14.85 0.41
CA PHE A 386 10.45 -14.31 -0.70
C PHE A 386 11.94 -14.66 -0.58
N LEU A 387 12.48 -14.66 0.64
CA LEU A 387 13.85 -15.12 0.90
C LEU A 387 14.03 -16.60 0.53
N ASP A 388 13.08 -17.46 0.92
CA ASP A 388 13.14 -18.89 0.60
C ASP A 388 13.16 -19.10 -0.93
N ARG A 389 12.26 -18.43 -1.65
CA ARG A 389 12.19 -18.52 -3.12
C ARG A 389 13.44 -17.96 -3.80
N ALA A 390 13.98 -16.83 -3.33
CA ALA A 390 15.22 -16.27 -3.86
C ALA A 390 16.43 -17.20 -3.62
N LEU A 391 16.52 -17.81 -2.43
CA LEU A 391 17.58 -18.75 -2.08
C LEU A 391 17.47 -20.07 -2.85
N GLU A 392 16.26 -20.54 -3.16
CA GLU A 392 16.03 -21.71 -4.02
C GLU A 392 16.61 -21.50 -5.41
N LEU A 393 16.27 -20.39 -6.08
CA LEU A 393 16.83 -20.04 -7.39
C LEU A 393 18.35 -19.89 -7.34
N LEU A 394 18.88 -19.23 -6.31
CA LEU A 394 20.32 -19.05 -6.13
C LEU A 394 21.04 -20.40 -5.98
N ARG A 395 20.48 -21.34 -5.21
CA ARG A 395 21.03 -22.70 -5.05
C ARG A 395 20.96 -23.52 -6.33
N ALA A 396 19.95 -23.29 -7.16
CA ALA A 396 19.82 -23.89 -8.49
C ALA A 396 20.79 -23.27 -9.52
N GLY A 397 21.48 -22.17 -9.18
CA GLY A 397 22.37 -21.44 -10.08
C GLY A 397 21.64 -20.46 -11.00
N GLU A 398 20.35 -20.21 -10.79
CA GLU A 398 19.52 -19.28 -11.55
C GLU A 398 19.74 -17.84 -11.08
N THR A 399 20.87 -17.25 -11.46
CA THR A 399 21.33 -15.94 -10.95
C THR A 399 21.09 -14.76 -11.89
N LYS A 400 20.36 -14.98 -13.00
CA LYS A 400 20.03 -13.90 -13.94
C LYS A 400 19.07 -12.92 -13.26
N VAL A 401 19.44 -11.64 -13.24
CA VAL A 401 18.68 -10.56 -12.59
C VAL A 401 18.28 -9.43 -13.54
N PHE A 402 18.67 -9.50 -14.81
CA PHE A 402 18.32 -8.52 -15.82
C PHE A 402 18.02 -9.17 -17.17
N GLN A 403 16.99 -8.67 -17.85
CA GLN A 403 16.61 -9.02 -19.21
C GLN A 403 16.92 -7.84 -20.14
N GLU A 404 17.67 -8.10 -21.22
CA GLU A 404 17.90 -7.11 -22.27
C GLU A 404 16.58 -6.68 -22.92
N LEU A 405 16.52 -5.42 -23.33
CA LEU A 405 15.32 -4.77 -23.83
C LEU A 405 15.64 -3.84 -24.99
N GLU A 406 14.63 -3.65 -25.83
CA GLU A 406 14.58 -2.60 -26.86
C GLU A 406 13.37 -1.72 -26.59
N VAL A 407 13.54 -0.41 -26.76
CA VAL A 407 12.42 0.53 -26.60
C VAL A 407 11.64 0.56 -27.92
N PRO A 408 10.34 0.23 -27.94
CA PRO A 408 9.53 0.29 -29.14
C PRO A 408 9.30 1.74 -29.57
N ASP A 409 9.14 1.96 -30.87
CA ASP A 409 8.78 3.29 -31.40
C ASP A 409 7.39 3.72 -30.93
N GLU A 410 6.43 2.79 -30.90
CA GLU A 410 5.03 3.01 -30.51
C GLU A 410 4.61 1.92 -29.52
N ALA A 411 4.14 2.32 -28.33
CA ALA A 411 3.62 1.39 -27.34
C ALA A 411 2.74 2.08 -26.30
N ILE A 412 1.90 1.29 -25.64
CA ILE A 412 1.21 1.70 -24.41
C ILE A 412 1.56 0.70 -23.32
N GLY A 413 1.58 1.17 -22.08
CA GLY A 413 1.80 0.33 -20.92
C GLY A 413 1.09 0.88 -19.69
N CYS A 414 0.76 -0.01 -18.77
CA CYS A 414 0.29 0.35 -17.45
C CYS A 414 0.91 -0.54 -16.38
N GLY A 415 1.42 0.06 -15.32
CA GLY A 415 1.96 -0.64 -14.15
C GLY A 415 1.03 -0.46 -12.97
N PHE A 416 0.70 -1.56 -12.29
CA PHE A 416 -0.18 -1.57 -11.12
C PHE A 416 0.55 -2.00 -9.84
N HIS A 417 0.17 -1.37 -8.73
CA HIS A 417 0.61 -1.69 -7.37
C HIS A 417 -0.29 -1.13 -6.29
N GLU A 418 -0.06 -1.64 -5.10
CA GLU A 418 -0.25 -1.02 -3.81
C GLU A 418 1.02 -0.31 -3.32
N ALA A 419 1.14 1.02 -3.47
CA ALA A 419 2.14 1.76 -2.70
C ALA A 419 1.92 1.60 -1.18
N VAL A 420 2.83 2.09 -0.35
CA VAL A 420 2.66 2.06 1.13
C VAL A 420 1.31 2.62 1.58
N ARG A 421 0.73 3.55 0.83
CA ARG A 421 -0.54 4.20 1.19
C ARG A 421 -1.76 3.70 0.42
N GLY A 422 -1.64 2.70 -0.47
CA GLY A 422 -2.75 2.26 -1.31
C GLY A 422 -2.43 2.19 -2.80
N VAL A 423 -3.51 2.11 -3.58
CA VAL A 423 -3.55 2.14 -5.04
C VAL A 423 -2.51 3.07 -5.70
N LEU A 424 -1.67 2.51 -6.57
CA LEU A 424 -0.69 3.22 -7.40
C LEU A 424 -0.66 2.63 -8.82
N SER A 425 -0.96 3.47 -9.80
CA SER A 425 -0.92 3.10 -11.22
C SER A 425 -0.08 4.10 -11.99
N HIS A 426 0.72 3.60 -12.91
CA HIS A 426 1.45 4.42 -13.87
C HIS A 426 0.97 4.04 -15.27
N HIS A 427 0.50 5.03 -16.02
CA HIS A 427 0.04 4.86 -17.39
C HIS A 427 0.98 5.59 -18.34
N VAL A 428 1.59 4.86 -19.28
CA VAL A 428 2.56 5.41 -20.25
C VAL A 428 2.08 5.19 -21.68
N VAL A 429 2.35 6.18 -22.52
CA VAL A 429 2.21 6.12 -23.98
C VAL A 429 3.55 6.53 -24.59
N ILE A 430 4.06 5.72 -25.50
CA ILE A 430 5.31 5.94 -26.23
C ILE A 430 4.96 6.20 -27.70
N ARG A 431 5.55 7.27 -28.27
CA ARG A 431 5.52 7.59 -29.70
C ARG A 431 6.89 8.06 -30.17
N ASP A 432 7.30 7.66 -31.36
CA ASP A 432 8.65 7.91 -31.90
C ASP A 432 9.79 7.62 -30.88
N GLY A 433 9.64 6.54 -30.10
CA GLY A 433 10.62 6.13 -29.08
C GLY A 433 10.74 7.10 -27.89
N LYS A 434 9.73 7.96 -27.68
CA LYS A 434 9.68 8.96 -26.60
C LYS A 434 8.39 8.84 -25.82
N ILE A 435 8.41 9.28 -24.56
CA ILE A 435 7.20 9.43 -23.76
C ILE A 435 6.31 10.50 -24.40
N ALA A 436 5.18 10.08 -24.95
CA ALA A 436 4.14 10.96 -25.49
C ALA A 436 3.12 11.34 -24.41
N ASN A 437 2.82 10.41 -23.49
CA ASN A 437 1.98 10.68 -22.33
C ASN A 437 2.42 9.85 -21.12
N TYR A 438 2.33 10.41 -19.91
CA TYR A 438 2.70 9.72 -18.67
C TYR A 438 1.93 10.26 -17.47
N HIS A 439 1.10 9.42 -16.85
CA HIS A 439 0.27 9.81 -15.72
C HIS A 439 0.36 8.81 -14.58
N PRO A 440 1.07 9.15 -13.48
CA PRO A 440 1.02 8.37 -12.26
C PRO A 440 -0.16 8.83 -11.40
N TYR A 441 -0.95 7.88 -10.91
CA TYR A 441 -2.02 8.09 -9.93
C TYR A 441 -1.72 7.33 -8.63
N PRO A 442 -0.97 7.95 -7.69
CA PRO A 442 -0.77 7.42 -6.35
C PRO A 442 -2.06 7.43 -5.51
N PRO A 443 -2.02 6.90 -4.27
CA PRO A 443 -3.23 6.78 -3.45
C PRO A 443 -3.73 8.12 -2.90
N THR A 444 -2.82 9.06 -2.59
CA THR A 444 -3.20 10.36 -2.03
C THR A 444 -4.12 11.17 -2.96
N PRO A 445 -3.93 11.22 -4.29
CA PRO A 445 -4.92 11.75 -5.21
C PRO A 445 -6.34 11.21 -5.03
N TRP A 446 -6.52 9.93 -4.71
CA TRP A 446 -7.83 9.36 -4.41
C TRP A 446 -8.34 9.89 -3.06
N ASN A 447 -7.55 9.70 -2.00
CA ASN A 447 -7.93 10.02 -0.62
C ASN A 447 -8.15 11.53 -0.36
N ALA A 448 -7.29 12.36 -0.93
CA ALA A 448 -7.29 13.82 -0.76
C ALA A 448 -8.00 14.55 -1.91
N SER A 449 -8.73 13.83 -2.76
CA SER A 449 -9.49 14.46 -3.84
C SER A 449 -10.50 15.46 -3.28
N PRO A 450 -10.69 16.62 -3.93
CA PRO A 450 -11.76 17.51 -3.56
C PRO A 450 -13.08 17.05 -4.18
N ARG A 451 -14.16 17.81 -3.92
CA ARG A 451 -15.45 17.62 -4.61
C ARG A 451 -15.27 17.62 -6.13
N ASP A 452 -15.82 16.59 -6.77
CA ASP A 452 -15.76 16.45 -8.23
C ASP A 452 -16.84 17.30 -8.94
N SER A 453 -16.92 17.19 -10.27
CA SER A 453 -17.91 17.88 -11.10
C SER A 453 -19.36 17.48 -10.83
N TYR A 454 -19.61 16.39 -10.10
CA TYR A 454 -20.93 15.95 -9.66
C TYR A 454 -21.23 16.36 -8.21
N GLY A 455 -20.28 17.03 -7.54
CA GLY A 455 -20.40 17.48 -6.16
C GLY A 455 -20.07 16.41 -5.12
N THR A 456 -19.64 15.21 -5.53
CA THR A 456 -19.28 14.13 -4.60
C THR A 456 -17.95 14.45 -3.92
N PRO A 457 -17.91 14.55 -2.57
CA PRO A 457 -16.68 14.82 -1.84
C PRO A 457 -15.69 13.66 -1.99
N GLY A 458 -14.40 13.96 -1.85
CA GLY A 458 -13.39 12.93 -1.73
C GLY A 458 -13.30 12.37 -0.31
N PRO A 459 -12.53 11.29 -0.11
CA PRO A 459 -12.50 10.54 1.14
C PRO A 459 -12.17 11.35 2.39
N TYR A 460 -11.18 12.26 2.34
CA TYR A 460 -10.84 13.09 3.49
C TYR A 460 -11.96 14.07 3.86
N GLU A 461 -12.66 14.63 2.87
CA GLU A 461 -13.78 15.55 3.12
C GLU A 461 -15.05 14.84 3.56
N ASP A 462 -15.22 13.57 3.20
CA ASP A 462 -16.37 12.74 3.55
C ASP A 462 -16.24 12.09 4.94
N ALA A 463 -15.01 11.82 5.38
CA ALA A 463 -14.72 11.21 6.67
C ALA A 463 -14.64 12.21 7.84
N VAL A 464 -14.45 13.50 7.55
CA VAL A 464 -14.44 14.62 8.52
C VAL A 464 -15.82 15.26 8.58
#